data_AF-A0A1V4VLM1-F1
#
_entry.id   AF-A0A1V4VLM1-F1
#
_cell.length_a   1.000
_cell.length_b   1.000
_cell.length_c   1.000
_cell.angle_alpha   90.00
_cell.angle_beta   90.00
_cell.angle_gamma   90.00
#
_symmetry.space_group_name_H-M   'P 1'
#
loop_
_entity.id
_entity.type
_entity.pdbx_description
1 polymer ?
#
loop_
_entity_poly.entity_id
_entity_poly.type
_entity_poly.pdbx_seq_one_letter_code
_entity_poly.pdbx_strand_id
1 'polypeptide(L)'
;MIIEKIRHIPLLSEMDTAVLDRCVTENQLFVRHYSKGATVHHQHEACSVLDVVLSGKLVAYSLSENGSAITMFEFQKDSIIGANLLFGENTIYPLNIYGVTPCDVLHISKDAVMEFLHEYHFVMRYIKSLSLNSQGMNRKITMLTQKTLRENLMDYLKQQSIIQGSSKIVLPFSKKELADYLGVQRPSLFRELKKMKDEGIIEIGNRTIQL
;
A
#
# COMPACT_ATOMS: atom_id res chain seq x y z
N MET A 1 -5.42 -2.77 33.92
CA MET A 1 -4.18 -1.93 33.77
C MET A 1 -3.79 -1.82 32.29
N ILE A 2 -2.93 -0.86 31.89
CA ILE A 2 -2.40 -0.77 30.51
C ILE A 2 -1.81 -2.12 30.04
N ILE A 3 -1.12 -2.83 30.93
CA ILE A 3 -0.49 -4.15 30.70
C ILE A 3 -1.49 -5.23 30.25
N GLU A 4 -2.68 -5.30 30.85
CA GLU A 4 -3.71 -6.28 30.44
C GLU A 4 -4.16 -6.06 28.99
N LYS A 5 -4.27 -4.79 28.56
CA LYS A 5 -4.60 -4.46 27.16
C LYS A 5 -3.45 -4.85 26.21
N ILE A 6 -2.21 -4.66 26.64
CA ILE A 6 -1.01 -4.91 25.82
C ILE A 6 -0.74 -6.41 25.66
N ARG A 7 -1.01 -7.24 26.67
CA ARG A 7 -0.80 -8.69 26.60
C ARG A 7 -1.61 -9.41 25.52
N HIS A 8 -2.74 -8.84 25.13
CA HIS A 8 -3.55 -9.38 24.04
C HIS A 8 -3.00 -9.05 22.65
N ILE A 9 -1.98 -8.19 22.56
CA ILE A 9 -1.34 -7.84 21.29
C ILE A 9 -0.50 -9.03 20.85
N PRO A 10 -0.74 -9.60 19.66
CA PRO A 10 0.00 -10.77 19.20
C PRO A 10 1.51 -10.56 19.20
N LEU A 11 2.00 -9.34 18.93
CA LEU A 11 3.43 -9.00 18.94
C LEU A 11 4.08 -9.17 20.31
N LEU A 12 3.34 -8.91 21.40
CA LEU A 12 3.85 -8.84 22.77
C LEU A 12 3.32 -9.96 23.68
N SER A 13 2.52 -10.89 23.16
CA SER A 13 1.78 -11.89 23.95
C SER A 13 2.66 -12.87 24.73
N GLU A 14 3.91 -13.05 24.30
CA GLU A 14 4.89 -13.98 24.90
C GLU A 14 6.06 -13.25 25.58
N MET A 15 5.97 -11.93 25.74
CA MET A 15 6.98 -11.14 26.45
C MET A 15 6.87 -11.33 27.96
N ASP A 16 8.02 -11.32 28.65
CA ASP A 16 8.06 -11.27 30.12
C ASP A 16 7.35 -10.01 30.63
N THR A 17 6.43 -10.21 31.57
CA THR A 17 5.75 -9.15 32.30
C THR A 17 6.69 -8.17 32.97
N ALA A 18 7.77 -8.64 33.58
CA ALA A 18 8.69 -7.75 34.29
C ALA A 18 9.32 -6.73 33.32
N VAL A 19 9.63 -7.17 32.10
CA VAL A 19 10.14 -6.32 31.03
C VAL A 19 9.08 -5.33 30.58
N LEU A 20 7.85 -5.79 30.30
CA LEU A 20 6.76 -4.90 29.88
C LEU A 20 6.42 -3.84 30.94
N ASP A 21 6.36 -4.23 32.21
CA ASP A 21 6.05 -3.34 33.34
C ASP A 21 7.13 -2.27 33.50
N ARG A 22 8.40 -2.66 33.33
CA ARG A 22 9.52 -1.74 33.34
C ARG A 22 9.46 -0.75 32.16
N CYS A 23 9.24 -1.23 30.94
CA CYS A 23 9.09 -0.35 29.77
C CYS A 23 7.92 0.63 29.90
N VAL A 24 6.80 0.23 30.52
CA VAL A 24 5.69 1.14 30.83
C VAL A 24 6.12 2.19 31.87
N THR A 25 6.82 1.77 32.93
CA THR A 25 7.30 2.66 34.01
C THR A 25 8.32 3.68 33.49
N GLU A 26 9.19 3.27 32.57
CA GLU A 26 10.19 4.11 31.92
C GLU A 26 9.63 4.93 30.74
N ASN A 27 8.30 4.89 30.54
CA ASN A 27 7.59 5.58 29.45
C ASN A 27 8.11 5.21 28.04
N GLN A 28 8.66 4.00 27.90
CA GLN A 28 9.05 3.43 26.62
C GLN A 28 7.88 2.73 25.91
N LEU A 29 6.80 2.46 26.65
CA LEU A 29 5.61 1.79 26.13
C LEU A 29 4.36 2.48 26.65
N PHE A 30 3.65 3.20 25.78
CA PHE A 30 2.51 4.04 26.17
C PHE A 30 1.40 4.04 25.13
N VAL A 31 0.15 4.12 25.58
CA VAL A 31 -1.03 4.19 24.72
C VAL A 31 -1.44 5.64 24.55
N ARG A 32 -1.70 6.06 23.31
CA ARG A 32 -2.27 7.37 23.00
C ARG A 32 -3.59 7.22 22.26
N HIS A 33 -4.53 8.07 22.64
CA HIS A 33 -5.83 8.20 21.98
C HIS A 33 -5.78 9.30 20.91
N TYR A 34 -6.29 9.00 19.73
CA TYR A 34 -6.37 9.90 18.60
C TYR A 34 -7.83 10.06 18.18
N SER A 35 -8.30 11.30 18.10
CA SER A 35 -9.61 11.61 17.54
C SER A 35 -9.64 11.35 16.03
N LYS A 36 -10.83 11.15 15.47
CA LYS A 36 -11.00 11.09 14.01
C LYS A 36 -10.41 12.34 13.35
N GLY A 37 -9.62 12.16 12.30
CA GLY A 37 -8.92 13.20 11.56
C GLY A 37 -7.58 13.60 12.16
N ALA A 38 -7.22 13.13 13.36
CA ALA A 38 -5.94 13.44 13.96
C ALA A 38 -4.80 12.71 13.23
N THR A 39 -3.72 13.43 12.95
CA THR A 39 -2.47 12.89 12.43
C THR A 39 -1.70 12.17 13.54
N VAL A 40 -1.24 10.96 13.25
CA VAL A 40 -0.38 10.16 14.13
C VAL A 40 1.09 10.43 13.82
N HIS A 41 1.46 10.42 12.53
CA HIS A 41 2.81 10.74 12.04
C HIS A 41 2.73 11.64 10.82
N HIS A 42 3.62 12.60 10.74
CA HIS A 42 3.74 13.49 9.60
C HIS A 42 4.72 12.94 8.56
N GLN A 43 4.47 13.27 7.29
CA GLN A 43 5.48 13.07 6.26
C GLN A 43 6.74 13.88 6.61
N HIS A 44 7.90 13.28 6.38
CA HIS A 44 9.22 13.82 6.73
C HIS A 44 9.55 13.84 8.24
N GLU A 45 8.68 13.30 9.09
CA GLU A 45 8.98 13.07 10.50
C GLU A 45 9.92 11.87 10.69
N ALA A 46 10.81 11.93 11.67
CA ALA A 46 11.67 10.81 12.03
C ALA A 46 10.89 9.73 12.80
N CYS A 47 10.97 8.48 12.35
CA CYS A 47 10.41 7.32 13.02
C CYS A 47 11.30 6.91 14.21
N SER A 48 10.83 7.18 15.43
CA SER A 48 11.50 6.82 16.69
C SER A 48 10.76 5.74 17.49
N VAL A 49 9.58 5.34 17.04
CA VAL A 49 8.68 4.39 17.71
C VAL A 49 8.17 3.32 16.73
N LEU A 50 7.91 2.13 17.25
CA LEU A 50 7.07 1.12 16.64
C LEU A 50 5.66 1.27 17.18
N ASP A 51 4.69 1.31 16.28
CA ASP A 51 3.30 1.53 16.65
C ASP A 51 2.48 0.26 16.42
N VAL A 52 1.54 -0.01 17.33
CA VAL A 52 0.55 -1.07 17.17
C VAL A 52 -0.84 -0.48 17.33
N VAL A 53 -1.70 -0.70 16.33
CA VAL A 53 -3.09 -0.24 16.37
C VAL A 53 -3.90 -1.15 17.30
N LEU A 54 -4.41 -0.60 18.40
CA LEU A 54 -5.24 -1.35 19.36
C LEU A 54 -6.72 -1.33 18.96
N SER A 55 -7.17 -0.19 18.44
CA SER A 55 -8.56 0.04 18.01
C SER A 55 -8.61 1.10 16.91
N GLY A 56 -9.68 1.09 16.12
CA GLY A 56 -9.90 2.04 15.04
C GLY A 56 -9.23 1.67 13.72
N LYS A 57 -9.16 2.65 12.83
CA LYS A 57 -8.60 2.56 11.48
C LYS A 57 -7.79 3.82 11.16
N LEU A 58 -6.56 3.61 10.74
CA LEU A 58 -5.62 4.63 10.26
C LEU A 58 -5.38 4.43 8.76
N VAL A 59 -4.96 5.49 8.08
CA VAL A 59 -4.51 5.40 6.68
C VAL A 59 -3.24 6.22 6.47
N ALA A 60 -2.31 5.68 5.69
CA ALA A 60 -1.20 6.43 5.12
C ALA A 60 -1.59 6.96 3.75
N TYR A 61 -1.37 8.25 3.49
CA TYR A 61 -1.76 8.88 2.24
C TYR A 61 -0.66 9.77 1.66
N SER A 62 -0.66 9.88 0.34
CA SER A 62 0.14 10.85 -0.41
C SER A 62 -0.77 12.00 -0.87
N LEU A 63 -0.27 13.23 -0.80
CA LEU A 63 -0.91 14.39 -1.41
C LEU A 63 -0.37 14.59 -2.81
N SER A 64 -1.25 14.70 -3.78
CA SER A 64 -0.92 15.11 -5.13
C SER A 64 -0.84 16.64 -5.20
N GLU A 65 -0.12 17.18 -6.19
CA GLU A 65 0.04 18.64 -6.39
C GLU A 65 -1.28 19.39 -6.56
N ASN A 66 -2.32 18.72 -7.06
CA ASN A 66 -3.66 19.27 -7.20
C ASN A 66 -4.51 19.21 -5.91
N GLY A 67 -3.91 18.83 -4.77
CA GLY A 67 -4.57 18.70 -3.47
C GLY A 67 -5.37 17.41 -3.26
N SER A 68 -5.40 16.50 -4.25
CA SER A 68 -6.05 15.20 -4.08
C SER A 68 -5.18 14.25 -3.25
N ALA A 69 -5.81 13.49 -2.34
CA ALA A 69 -5.13 12.52 -1.49
C ALA A 69 -5.33 11.09 -2.03
N ILE A 70 -4.24 10.34 -2.17
CA ILE A 70 -4.28 8.92 -2.52
C ILE A 70 -3.90 8.11 -1.28
N THR A 71 -4.83 7.28 -0.81
CA THR A 71 -4.55 6.30 0.25
C THR A 71 -3.63 5.20 -0.27
N MET A 72 -2.45 5.10 0.34
CA MET A 72 -1.43 4.13 -0.02
C MET A 72 -1.55 2.86 0.81
N PHE A 73 -1.74 3.02 2.12
CA PHE A 73 -1.85 1.92 3.07
C PHE A 73 -2.99 2.16 4.05
N GLU A 74 -3.62 1.08 4.49
CA GLU A 74 -4.62 1.09 5.55
C GLU A 74 -4.12 0.25 6.72
N PHE A 75 -4.37 0.71 7.93
CA PHE A 75 -4.02 0.01 9.16
C PHE A 75 -5.26 -0.15 10.02
N GLN A 76 -5.45 -1.36 10.52
CA GLN A 76 -6.54 -1.75 11.40
C GLN A 76 -5.97 -2.38 12.67
N LYS A 77 -6.82 -2.81 13.59
CA LYS A 77 -6.40 -3.54 14.79
C LYS A 77 -5.30 -4.58 14.49
N ASP A 78 -4.29 -4.63 15.35
CA ASP A 78 -3.08 -5.45 15.30
C ASP A 78 -2.10 -5.12 14.15
N SER A 79 -2.40 -4.09 13.34
CA SER A 79 -1.43 -3.60 12.34
C SER A 79 -0.24 -2.95 13.03
N ILE A 80 0.95 -3.20 12.48
CA ILE A 80 2.21 -2.64 12.97
C ILE A 80 2.66 -1.54 12.00
N ILE A 81 2.95 -0.36 12.54
CA ILE A 81 3.40 0.82 11.81
C ILE A 81 4.83 1.15 12.26
N GLY A 82 5.67 1.63 11.34
CA GLY A 82 7.06 1.98 11.63
C GLY A 82 8.07 0.82 11.52
N ALA A 83 7.62 -0.44 11.44
CA ALA A 83 8.52 -1.61 11.40
C ALA A 83 9.57 -1.56 10.27
N ASN A 84 9.17 -1.08 9.08
CA ASN A 84 10.05 -0.97 7.92
C ASN A 84 11.01 0.23 8.00
N LEU A 85 10.82 1.14 8.97
CA LEU A 85 11.57 2.40 9.09
C LEU A 85 12.48 2.41 10.32
N LEU A 86 12.04 1.86 11.45
CA LEU A 86 12.67 2.03 12.77
C LEU A 86 14.17 1.70 12.82
N PHE A 87 14.59 0.69 12.05
CA PHE A 87 15.99 0.23 11.94
C PHE A 87 16.58 0.36 10.53
N GLY A 88 15.88 1.03 9.60
CA GLY A 88 16.39 1.27 8.25
C GLY A 88 17.46 2.36 8.21
N GLU A 89 18.21 2.44 7.10
CA GLU A 89 19.14 3.55 6.84
C GLU A 89 18.41 4.90 6.78
N ASN A 90 17.20 4.89 6.20
CA ASN A 90 16.29 6.02 6.21
C ASN A 90 15.12 5.74 7.16
N THR A 91 15.10 6.47 8.28
CA THR A 91 14.07 6.35 9.31
C THR A 91 12.95 7.38 9.14
N ILE A 92 12.88 8.08 8.01
CA ILE A 92 11.91 9.17 7.80
C ILE A 92 10.60 8.62 7.23
N TYR A 93 9.46 9.06 7.78
CA TYR A 93 8.14 8.73 7.27
C TYR A 93 7.93 9.31 5.85
N PRO A 94 7.68 8.47 4.84
CA PRO A 94 7.50 8.95 3.47
C PRO A 94 6.08 9.49 3.20
N LEU A 95 5.15 9.28 4.12
CA LEU A 95 3.73 9.62 3.99
C LEU A 95 3.16 10.11 5.33
N ASN A 96 2.09 10.90 5.28
CA ASN A 96 1.31 11.25 6.47
C ASN A 96 0.42 10.07 6.87
N ILE A 97 0.23 9.85 8.18
CA ILE A 97 -0.64 8.81 8.74
C ILE A 97 -1.67 9.46 9.66
N TYR A 98 -2.96 9.21 9.44
CA TYR A 98 -4.04 9.78 10.26
C TYR A 98 -5.17 8.80 10.53
N GLY A 99 -5.96 9.08 11.57
CA GLY A 99 -7.16 8.30 11.93
C GLY A 99 -8.37 8.66 11.09
N VAL A 100 -8.93 7.68 10.37
CA VAL A 100 -10.24 7.84 9.70
C VAL A 100 -11.41 7.56 10.65
N THR A 101 -11.10 7.00 11.82
CA THR A 101 -11.98 6.79 12.98
C THR A 101 -11.22 7.18 14.25
N PRO A 102 -11.86 7.33 15.42
CA PRO A 102 -11.13 7.38 16.70
C PRO A 102 -10.26 6.13 16.86
N CYS A 103 -9.00 6.30 17.26
CA CYS A 103 -8.01 5.23 17.34
C CYS A 103 -7.29 5.24 18.68
N ASP A 104 -7.01 4.05 19.21
CA ASP A 104 -6.01 3.85 20.26
C ASP A 104 -4.77 3.20 19.66
N VAL A 105 -3.62 3.82 19.85
CA VAL A 105 -2.34 3.36 19.32
C VAL A 105 -1.38 3.13 20.48
N LEU A 106 -0.78 1.95 20.53
CA LEU A 106 0.36 1.68 21.40
C LEU A 106 1.63 2.14 20.69
N HIS A 107 2.39 3.01 21.35
CA HIS A 107 3.71 3.43 20.93
C HIS A 107 4.77 2.66 21.74
N ILE A 108 5.76 2.12 21.06
CA ILE A 108 6.89 1.38 21.63
C ILE A 108 8.18 2.07 21.18
N SER A 109 8.99 2.59 22.10
CA SER A 109 10.24 3.26 21.75
C SER A 109 11.20 2.31 21.02
N LYS A 110 12.09 2.87 20.20
CA LYS A 110 13.16 2.09 19.56
C LYS A 110 13.98 1.29 20.58
N ASP A 111 14.27 1.86 21.74
CA ASP A 111 15.04 1.21 22.80
C ASP A 111 14.31 -0.02 23.37
N ALA A 112 13.01 0.09 23.64
CA ALA A 112 12.21 -1.07 24.06
C ALA A 112 12.15 -2.14 22.97
N VAL A 113 12.02 -1.75 21.70
CA VAL A 113 12.08 -2.73 20.60
C VAL A 113 13.45 -3.41 20.54
N MET A 114 14.56 -2.69 20.72
CA MET A 114 15.90 -3.29 20.79
C MET A 114 16.02 -4.31 21.91
N GLU A 115 15.43 -4.04 23.06
CA GLU A 115 15.36 -5.01 24.15
C GLU A 115 14.52 -6.23 23.76
N PHE A 116 13.32 -6.04 23.20
CA PHE A 116 12.41 -7.13 22.82
C PHE A 116 12.98 -8.02 21.72
N LEU A 117 13.91 -7.52 20.90
CA LEU A 117 14.59 -8.31 19.87
C LEU A 117 15.51 -9.42 20.44
N HIS A 118 15.74 -9.46 21.76
CA HIS A 118 16.39 -10.61 22.40
C HIS A 118 15.44 -11.81 22.57
N GLU A 119 14.12 -11.58 22.49
CA GLU A 119 13.11 -12.63 22.63
C GLU A 119 12.76 -13.26 21.27
N TYR A 120 13.00 -14.56 21.13
CA TYR A 120 12.80 -15.31 19.90
C TYR A 120 11.39 -15.12 19.30
N HIS A 121 10.35 -15.18 20.14
CA HIS A 121 8.96 -15.07 19.69
C HIS A 121 8.63 -13.67 19.17
N PHE A 122 9.16 -12.62 19.81
CA PHE A 122 9.02 -11.25 19.33
C PHE A 122 9.71 -11.09 17.98
N VAL A 123 10.96 -11.56 17.85
CA VAL A 123 11.72 -11.52 16.59
C VAL A 123 10.97 -12.19 15.45
N MET A 124 10.45 -13.41 15.66
CA MET A 124 9.71 -14.13 14.63
C MET A 124 8.45 -13.39 14.18
N ARG A 125 7.74 -12.73 15.11
CA ARG A 125 6.54 -11.94 14.80
C ARG A 125 6.90 -10.62 14.12
N TYR A 126 7.99 -9.99 14.51
CA TYR A 126 8.52 -8.79 13.87
C TYR A 126 8.94 -9.08 12.41
N ILE A 127 9.71 -10.16 12.17
CA ILE A 127 10.09 -10.61 10.82
C ILE A 127 8.86 -10.96 9.98
N LYS A 128 7.86 -11.62 10.56
CA LYS A 128 6.59 -11.89 9.87
C LYS A 128 5.90 -10.60 9.44
N SER A 129 5.89 -9.57 10.29
CA SER A 129 5.34 -8.25 9.94
C SER A 129 6.08 -7.62 8.76
N LEU A 130 7.43 -7.63 8.77
CA LEU A 130 8.24 -7.12 7.66
C LEU A 130 7.95 -7.87 6.36
N SER A 131 7.83 -9.19 6.44
CA SER A 131 7.51 -10.06 5.30
C SER A 131 6.13 -9.75 4.72
N LEU A 132 5.12 -9.57 5.58
CA LEU A 132 3.77 -9.20 5.15
C LEU A 132 3.74 -7.80 4.52
N ASN A 133 4.47 -6.84 5.07
CA ASN A 133 4.58 -5.50 4.51
C ASN A 133 5.22 -5.53 3.10
N SER A 134 6.33 -6.26 2.95
CA SER A 134 7.02 -6.44 1.66
C SER A 134 6.12 -7.09 0.61
N GLN A 135 5.40 -8.17 0.98
CA GLN A 135 4.43 -8.81 0.10
C GLN A 135 3.27 -7.88 -0.28
N GLY A 136 2.77 -7.09 0.67
CA GLY A 136 1.72 -6.10 0.44
C GLY A 136 2.16 -5.00 -0.53
N MET A 137 3.39 -4.48 -0.36
CA MET A 137 4.01 -3.53 -1.28
C MET A 137 4.13 -4.11 -2.70
N ASN A 138 4.64 -5.33 -2.84
CA ASN A 138 4.76 -6.00 -4.14
C ASN A 138 3.40 -6.17 -4.82
N ARG A 139 2.35 -6.60 -4.10
CA ARG A 139 0.99 -6.68 -4.64
C ARG A 139 0.48 -5.32 -5.12
N LYS A 140 0.75 -4.25 -4.38
CA LYS A 140 0.37 -2.89 -4.76
C LYS A 140 1.13 -2.42 -6.00
N ILE A 141 2.44 -2.67 -6.07
CA ILE A 141 3.25 -2.41 -7.26
C ILE A 141 2.65 -3.16 -8.44
N THR A 142 2.43 -4.48 -8.34
CA THR A 142 1.83 -5.27 -9.42
C THR A 142 0.46 -4.73 -9.83
N MET A 143 -0.38 -4.27 -8.90
CA MET A 143 -1.67 -3.67 -9.23
C MET A 143 -1.52 -2.32 -9.96
N LEU A 144 -0.51 -1.52 -9.61
CA LEU A 144 -0.25 -0.22 -10.24
C LEU A 144 0.53 -0.33 -11.55
N THR A 145 1.35 -1.38 -11.71
CA THR A 145 2.16 -1.68 -12.89
C THR A 145 1.50 -2.71 -13.80
N GLN A 146 0.37 -3.29 -13.39
CA GLN A 146 -0.48 -4.06 -14.27
C GLN A 146 -0.82 -3.18 -15.47
N LYS A 147 -0.46 -3.69 -16.65
CA LYS A 147 -0.63 -2.95 -17.91
C LYS A 147 -2.04 -2.38 -17.97
N THR A 148 -2.09 -1.06 -18.10
CA THR A 148 -3.33 -0.33 -18.38
C THR A 148 -3.98 -0.91 -19.63
N LEU A 149 -5.28 -0.70 -19.80
CA LEU A 149 -5.97 -1.09 -21.04
C LEU A 149 -5.25 -0.54 -22.28
N ARG A 150 -4.71 0.68 -22.20
CA ARG A 150 -3.90 1.29 -23.25
C ARG A 150 -2.66 0.45 -23.59
N GLU A 151 -1.89 0.03 -22.59
CA GLU A 151 -0.67 -0.76 -22.80
C GLU A 151 -0.99 -2.14 -23.36
N ASN A 152 -2.00 -2.82 -22.83
CA ASN A 152 -2.45 -4.11 -23.37
C ASN A 152 -2.94 -3.98 -24.82
N LEU A 153 -3.64 -2.88 -25.13
CA LEU A 153 -4.11 -2.61 -26.49
C LEU A 153 -2.94 -2.30 -27.43
N MET A 154 -1.98 -1.48 -27.02
CA MET A 154 -0.79 -1.17 -27.82
C MET A 154 0.08 -2.40 -28.08
N ASP A 155 0.25 -3.28 -27.09
CA ASP A 155 0.98 -4.53 -27.28
C ASP A 155 0.28 -5.45 -28.27
N TYR A 156 -1.04 -5.60 -28.13
CA TYR A 156 -1.85 -6.37 -29.09
C TYR A 156 -1.71 -5.80 -30.50
N LEU A 157 -1.86 -4.48 -30.68
CA LEU A 157 -1.76 -3.83 -31.99
C LEU A 157 -0.35 -3.98 -32.59
N LYS A 158 0.71 -3.78 -31.80
CA LYS A 158 2.09 -3.98 -32.25
C LYS A 158 2.33 -5.43 -32.69
N GLN A 159 1.85 -6.41 -31.92
CA GLN A 159 1.94 -7.82 -32.31
C GLN A 159 1.20 -8.10 -33.62
N GLN A 160 -0.02 -7.58 -33.78
CA GLN A 160 -0.76 -7.72 -35.03
C GLN A 160 -0.06 -7.04 -36.21
N SER A 161 0.57 -5.88 -35.99
CA SER A 161 1.34 -5.19 -37.01
C SER A 161 2.54 -6.02 -37.49
N ILE A 162 3.25 -6.67 -36.55
CA ILE A 162 4.36 -7.59 -36.85
C ILE A 162 3.85 -8.80 -37.64
N ILE A 163 2.76 -9.43 -37.19
CA ILE A 163 2.18 -10.62 -37.85
C ILE A 163 1.70 -10.29 -39.27
N GLN A 164 1.09 -9.12 -39.47
CA GLN A 164 0.53 -8.69 -40.76
C GLN A 164 1.57 -7.98 -41.65
N GLY A 165 2.77 -7.67 -41.13
CA GLY A 165 3.80 -6.90 -41.83
C GLY A 165 3.35 -5.49 -42.23
N SER A 166 2.42 -4.87 -41.48
CA SER A 166 1.82 -3.58 -41.82
C SER A 166 1.46 -2.78 -40.58
N SER A 167 1.63 -1.44 -40.63
CA SER A 167 1.11 -0.54 -39.59
C SER A 167 -0.41 -0.38 -39.65
N LYS A 168 -1.04 -0.76 -40.77
CA LYS A 168 -2.50 -0.80 -40.92
C LYS A 168 -3.00 -2.20 -40.59
N ILE A 169 -3.46 -2.37 -39.35
CA ILE A 169 -3.90 -3.64 -38.80
C ILE A 169 -5.36 -3.88 -39.17
N VAL A 170 -5.64 -5.04 -39.76
CA VAL A 170 -7.00 -5.56 -39.92
C VAL A 170 -7.32 -6.39 -38.68
N LEU A 171 -8.36 -6.01 -37.94
CA LEU A 171 -8.77 -6.76 -36.75
C LEU A 171 -9.42 -8.10 -37.16
N PRO A 172 -8.94 -9.24 -36.62
CA PRO A 172 -9.49 -10.55 -36.94
C PRO A 172 -10.92 -10.72 -36.42
N PHE A 173 -11.26 -10.02 -35.35
CA PHE A 173 -12.58 -10.01 -34.72
C PHE A 173 -13.09 -8.58 -34.52
N SER A 174 -14.37 -8.45 -34.14
CA SER A 174 -14.98 -7.15 -33.88
C SER A 174 -14.34 -6.45 -32.66
N LYS A 175 -14.45 -5.13 -32.57
CA LYS A 175 -14.00 -4.38 -31.39
C LYS A 175 -14.72 -4.81 -30.10
N LYS A 176 -15.92 -5.41 -30.21
CA LYS A 176 -16.64 -5.97 -29.06
C LYS A 176 -15.91 -7.22 -28.55
N GLU A 177 -15.55 -8.12 -29.44
CA GLU A 177 -14.78 -9.33 -29.10
C GLU A 177 -13.35 -8.98 -28.65
N LEU A 178 -12.78 -7.88 -29.13
CA LEU A 178 -11.51 -7.35 -28.62
C LEU A 178 -11.61 -6.96 -27.14
N ALA A 179 -12.74 -6.39 -26.71
CA ALA A 179 -12.96 -6.06 -25.30
C ALA A 179 -12.99 -7.33 -24.45
N ASP A 180 -13.69 -8.35 -24.95
CA ASP A 180 -13.79 -9.67 -24.29
C ASP A 180 -12.41 -10.36 -24.24
N TYR A 181 -11.63 -10.30 -25.33
CA TYR A 181 -10.26 -10.82 -25.41
C TYR A 181 -9.30 -10.13 -24.42
N LEU A 182 -9.41 -8.80 -24.28
CA LEU A 182 -8.61 -8.01 -23.34
C LEU A 182 -9.17 -8.04 -21.91
N GLY A 183 -10.26 -8.76 -21.65
CA GLY A 183 -10.86 -8.88 -20.33
C GLY A 183 -11.43 -7.57 -19.77
N VAL A 184 -11.88 -6.65 -20.63
CA VAL A 184 -12.41 -5.34 -20.23
C VAL A 184 -13.85 -5.13 -20.69
N GLN A 185 -14.56 -4.25 -19.98
CA GLN A 185 -15.89 -3.84 -20.40
C GLN A 185 -15.85 -3.05 -21.71
N ARG A 186 -16.80 -3.31 -22.60
CA ARG A 186 -16.91 -2.65 -23.92
C ARG A 186 -16.81 -1.12 -23.84
N PRO A 187 -17.55 -0.40 -22.97
CA PRO A 187 -17.44 1.06 -22.88
C PRO A 187 -16.02 1.55 -22.54
N SER A 188 -15.28 0.80 -21.73
CA SER A 188 -13.89 1.13 -21.39
C SER A 188 -12.97 1.04 -22.59
N LEU A 189 -13.08 -0.02 -23.40
CA LEU A 189 -12.31 -0.15 -24.64
C LEU A 189 -12.64 0.97 -25.64
N PHE A 190 -13.93 1.25 -25.87
CA PHE A 190 -14.33 2.30 -26.82
C PHE A 190 -13.87 3.68 -26.38
N ARG A 191 -13.94 3.98 -25.07
CA ARG A 191 -13.43 5.23 -24.51
C ARG A 191 -11.92 5.36 -24.69
N GLU A 192 -11.17 4.29 -24.44
CA GLU A 192 -9.71 4.31 -24.60
C GLU A 192 -9.29 4.44 -26.07
N LEU A 193 -9.91 3.67 -26.97
CA LEU A 193 -9.72 3.78 -28.41
C LEU A 193 -10.00 5.20 -28.93
N LYS A 194 -11.12 5.80 -28.52
CA LYS A 194 -11.45 7.17 -28.89
C LYS A 194 -10.37 8.14 -28.40
N LYS A 195 -9.96 8.00 -27.14
CA LYS A 195 -8.93 8.84 -26.54
C LYS A 195 -7.60 8.74 -27.29
N MET A 196 -7.15 7.53 -27.63
CA MET A 196 -5.92 7.32 -28.41
C MET A 196 -6.02 7.90 -29.83
N LYS A 197 -7.21 7.87 -30.45
CA LYS A 197 -7.45 8.54 -31.73
C LYS A 197 -7.39 10.06 -31.59
N ASP A 198 -8.06 10.61 -30.59
CA ASP A 198 -8.10 12.05 -30.33
C ASP A 198 -6.68 12.59 -29.99
N GLU A 199 -5.82 11.76 -29.40
CA GLU A 199 -4.39 12.02 -29.16
C GLU A 199 -3.49 11.82 -30.40
N GLY A 200 -4.03 11.34 -31.53
CA GLY A 200 -3.26 11.09 -32.76
C GLY A 200 -2.33 9.88 -32.72
N ILE A 201 -2.50 8.99 -31.73
CA ILE A 201 -1.67 7.78 -31.56
C ILE A 201 -2.09 6.67 -32.53
N ILE A 202 -3.38 6.63 -32.88
CA ILE A 202 -3.94 5.65 -33.82
C ILE A 202 -5.01 6.28 -34.70
N GLU A 203 -5.23 5.70 -35.87
CA GLU A 203 -6.41 5.95 -36.69
C GLU A 203 -7.38 4.76 -36.65
N ILE A 204 -8.67 5.05 -36.50
CA ILE A 204 -9.70 4.02 -36.32
C ILE A 204 -10.63 3.98 -37.53
N GLY A 205 -10.56 2.87 -38.28
CA GLY A 205 -11.55 2.48 -39.27
C GLY A 205 -12.59 1.50 -38.72
N ASN A 206 -13.51 1.06 -39.56
CA ASN A 206 -14.57 0.12 -39.15
C ASN A 206 -13.97 -1.24 -38.68
N ARG A 207 -13.11 -1.84 -39.50
CA ARG A 207 -12.40 -3.10 -39.16
C ARG A 207 -10.88 -2.96 -39.07
N THR A 208 -10.36 -1.74 -39.21
CA THR A 208 -8.92 -1.48 -39.24
C THR A 208 -8.52 -0.51 -38.14
N ILE A 209 -7.32 -0.69 -37.61
CA ILE A 209 -6.65 0.28 -36.75
C ILE A 209 -5.26 0.52 -37.36
N GLN A 210 -4.89 1.78 -37.53
CA GLN A 210 -3.58 2.15 -38.02
C GLN A 210 -2.77 2.77 -36.88
N LEU A 211 -1.57 2.24 -36.66
CA LEU A 211 -0.55 2.80 -35.77
C LEU A 211 0.17 3.98 -36.42
#